data_AF-A0A382QD41-F1
#
_entry.id   AF-A0A382QD41-F1
#
_cell.length_a   1.000
_cell.length_b   1.000
_cell.length_c   1.000
_cell.angle_alpha   90.00
_cell.angle_beta   90.00
_cell.angle_gamma   90.00
#
_symmetry.space_group_name_H-M   'P 1'
#
loop_
_entity.id
_entity.type
_entity.pdbx_description
1 polymer ?
#
loop_
_entity_poly.entity_id
_entity_poly.type
_entity_poly.pdbx_seq_one_letter_code
_entity_poly.pdbx_strand_id
1 'polypeptide(L)'
;MGGLAPDSHEPMDAQTQAYVQNAWRAVAERTGAKFNYQFWDVCEPRRSTYPACRAVISAGLQSTSARTRYFEAVQQAYYLEARNPSQTATLIALAGEIGLDSAQFQKDLDSFTVQEAFGEELAQVRAFGVTGFP
;
A
#
# COMPACT_ATOMS: atom_id res chain seq x y z
N MET A 1 7.15 6.01 5.11
CA MET A 1 6.78 4.94 4.16
C MET A 1 7.93 4.75 3.18
N GLY A 2 8.18 3.52 2.71
CA GLY A 2 9.39 3.20 1.93
C GLY A 2 9.38 3.57 0.45
N GLY A 3 8.20 3.59 -0.19
CA GLY A 3 8.07 3.96 -1.60
C GLY A 3 8.85 3.04 -2.56
N LEU A 4 8.48 1.76 -2.59
CA LEU A 4 9.15 0.74 -3.41
C LEU A 4 9.01 0.95 -4.93
N ALA A 5 7.86 1.44 -5.39
CA ALA A 5 7.58 1.64 -6.81
C ALA A 5 6.68 2.86 -7.07
N PRO A 6 6.99 3.67 -8.11
CA PRO A 6 6.27 4.90 -8.43
C PRO A 6 4.82 4.66 -8.89
N ASP A 7 4.10 5.74 -9.14
CA ASP A 7 2.79 5.69 -9.78
C ASP A 7 2.89 5.01 -11.16
N SER A 8 2.02 4.03 -11.39
CA SER A 8 1.92 3.33 -12.67
C SER A 8 0.50 2.83 -12.87
N HIS A 9 0.02 2.95 -14.10
CA HIS A 9 -1.23 2.34 -14.56
C HIS A 9 -0.99 1.02 -15.31
N GLU A 10 0.27 0.69 -15.59
CA GLU A 10 0.64 -0.53 -16.30
C GLU A 10 0.41 -1.76 -15.41
N PRO A 11 -0.27 -2.79 -15.92
CA PRO A 11 -0.33 -4.09 -15.27
C PRO A 11 1.08 -4.63 -15.03
N MET A 12 1.24 -5.34 -13.93
CA MET A 12 2.49 -6.02 -13.61
C MET A 12 2.75 -7.12 -14.66
N ASP A 13 3.94 -7.15 -15.26
CA ASP A 13 4.31 -8.22 -16.19
C ASP A 13 4.40 -9.59 -15.49
N ALA A 14 4.32 -10.66 -16.28
CA ALA A 14 4.31 -12.03 -15.76
C ALA A 14 5.58 -12.38 -14.96
N GLN A 15 6.74 -11.85 -15.34
CA GLN A 15 8.00 -12.08 -14.65
C GLN A 15 7.98 -11.47 -13.23
N THR A 16 7.48 -10.25 -13.11
CA THR A 16 7.35 -9.52 -11.85
C THR A 16 6.28 -10.17 -10.97
N GLN A 17 5.14 -10.59 -11.55
CA GLN A 17 4.12 -11.33 -10.79
C GLN A 17 4.70 -12.64 -10.21
N ALA A 18 5.42 -13.42 -11.01
CA ALA A 18 6.07 -14.65 -10.55
C ALA A 18 7.09 -14.38 -9.44
N TYR A 19 7.89 -13.32 -9.58
CA TYR A 19 8.84 -12.90 -8.55
C TYR A 19 8.15 -12.58 -7.22
N VAL A 20 7.08 -11.77 -7.24
CA VAL A 20 6.36 -11.38 -6.01
C VAL A 20 5.65 -12.58 -5.37
N GLN A 21 5.02 -13.45 -6.18
CA GLN A 21 4.41 -14.68 -5.68
C GLN A 21 5.45 -15.59 -4.98
N ASN A 22 6.64 -15.72 -5.54
CA ASN A 22 7.72 -16.50 -4.92
C ASN A 22 8.22 -15.85 -3.63
N ALA A 23 8.27 -14.52 -3.57
CA ALA A 23 8.59 -13.81 -2.32
C ALA A 23 7.54 -14.10 -1.23
N TRP A 24 6.25 -14.12 -1.56
CA TRP A 24 5.18 -14.50 -0.62
C TRP A 24 5.36 -15.93 -0.10
N ARG A 25 5.63 -16.89 -0.98
CA ARG A 25 5.91 -18.29 -0.59
C ARG A 25 7.09 -18.38 0.36
N ALA A 26 8.20 -17.72 0.03
CA ALA A 26 9.40 -17.72 0.87
C ALA A 26 9.15 -17.10 2.26
N VAL A 27 8.35 -16.03 2.33
CA VAL A 27 7.96 -15.44 3.62
C VAL A 27 7.07 -16.42 4.40
N ALA A 28 6.09 -17.04 3.77
CA ALA A 28 5.21 -18.03 4.39
C ALA A 28 6.00 -19.22 4.96
N GLU A 29 6.93 -19.77 4.18
CA GLU A 29 7.79 -20.90 4.60
C GLU A 29 8.67 -20.54 5.80
N ARG A 30 9.21 -19.32 5.85
CA ARG A 30 10.13 -18.89 6.90
C ARG A 30 9.43 -18.44 8.18
N THR A 31 8.22 -17.90 8.08
CA THR A 31 7.55 -17.20 9.20
C THR A 31 6.25 -17.85 9.64
N GLY A 32 5.67 -18.74 8.83
CA GLY A 32 4.31 -19.25 9.02
C GLY A 32 3.21 -18.25 8.66
N ALA A 33 3.56 -17.10 8.05
CA ALA A 33 2.57 -16.12 7.60
C ALA A 33 1.63 -16.71 6.54
N LYS A 34 0.37 -16.28 6.58
CA LYS A 34 -0.66 -16.68 5.63
C LYS A 34 -0.75 -15.66 4.51
N PHE A 35 -0.96 -16.15 3.29
CA PHE A 35 -1.23 -15.34 2.13
C PHE A 35 -2.41 -15.92 1.35
N ASN A 36 -3.29 -15.06 0.87
CA ASN A 36 -4.39 -15.41 0.00
C ASN A 36 -3.95 -15.26 -1.46
N TYR A 37 -3.59 -16.38 -2.09
CA TYR A 37 -3.12 -16.40 -3.47
C TYR A 37 -4.24 -16.14 -4.50
N GLN A 38 -5.52 -16.15 -4.11
CA GLN A 38 -6.63 -15.73 -4.97
C GLN A 38 -6.44 -14.30 -5.50
N PHE A 39 -5.68 -13.46 -4.78
CA PHE A 39 -5.28 -12.12 -5.24
C PHE A 39 -4.79 -12.13 -6.70
N TRP A 40 -3.96 -13.11 -7.08
CA TRP A 40 -3.37 -13.19 -8.41
C TRP A 40 -4.36 -13.57 -9.51
N ASP A 41 -5.50 -14.16 -9.14
CA ASP A 41 -6.53 -14.60 -10.06
C ASP A 41 -7.62 -13.54 -10.25
N VAL A 42 -7.93 -12.77 -9.20
CA VAL A 42 -9.08 -11.84 -9.17
C VAL A 42 -8.69 -10.37 -9.26
N CYS A 43 -7.42 -10.04 -9.06
CA CYS A 43 -6.92 -8.68 -9.19
C CYS A 43 -6.02 -8.54 -10.41
N GLU A 44 -5.99 -7.34 -10.98
CA GLU A 44 -4.94 -6.91 -11.92
C GLU A 44 -3.86 -6.14 -11.13
N PRO A 45 -2.78 -6.80 -10.67
CA PRO A 45 -1.76 -6.15 -9.86
C PRO A 45 -1.00 -5.11 -10.68
N ARG A 46 -0.63 -4.00 -10.03
CA ARG A 46 0.28 -3.01 -10.58
C ARG A 46 1.50 -2.90 -9.70
N ARG A 47 2.68 -2.70 -10.31
CA ARG A 47 3.90 -2.39 -9.57
C ARG A 47 3.89 -0.91 -9.18
N SER A 48 2.97 -0.54 -8.30
CA SER A 48 2.78 0.84 -7.85
C SER A 48 2.43 0.88 -6.36
N THR A 49 3.36 1.38 -5.55
CA THR A 49 3.21 1.41 -4.09
C THR A 49 3.03 2.82 -3.54
N TYR A 50 3.30 3.85 -4.35
CA TYR A 50 3.13 5.25 -3.96
C TYR A 50 1.68 5.59 -3.59
N PRO A 51 0.63 5.09 -4.27
CA PRO A 51 -0.76 5.35 -3.87
C PRO A 51 -1.06 4.87 -2.44
N ALA A 52 -0.64 3.65 -2.10
CA ALA A 52 -0.81 3.10 -0.75
C ALA A 52 0.01 3.89 0.30
N CYS A 53 1.20 4.39 -0.06
CA CYS A 53 1.98 5.24 0.84
C CYS A 53 1.27 6.56 1.15
N ARG A 54 0.74 7.24 0.12
CA ARG A 54 -0.05 8.47 0.27
C ARG A 54 -1.33 8.23 1.05
N ALA A 55 -1.98 7.08 0.86
CA ALA A 55 -3.16 6.69 1.62
C ALA A 55 -2.88 6.55 3.12
N VAL A 56 -1.76 5.94 3.51
CA VAL A 56 -1.33 5.87 4.92
C VAL A 56 -1.09 7.26 5.51
N ILE A 57 -0.47 8.18 4.75
CA ILE A 57 -0.26 9.57 5.18
C ILE A 57 -1.61 10.28 5.35
N SER A 58 -2.52 10.13 4.39
CA SER A 58 -3.86 10.72 4.40
C SER A 58 -4.67 10.28 5.62
N ALA A 59 -4.63 8.98 5.96
CA ALA A 59 -5.25 8.47 7.18
C ALA A 59 -4.68 9.15 8.44
N GLY A 60 -3.36 9.35 8.49
CA GLY A 60 -2.68 10.02 9.60
C GLY A 60 -3.10 11.48 9.81
N LEU A 61 -3.62 12.16 8.79
CA LEU A 61 -4.14 13.52 8.92
C LEU A 61 -5.44 13.58 9.74
N GLN A 62 -6.22 12.49 9.78
CA GLN A 62 -7.47 12.45 10.54
C GLN A 62 -7.26 12.16 12.03
N SER A 63 -6.25 11.35 12.37
CA SER A 63 -5.79 11.17 13.76
C SER A 63 -4.45 10.44 13.83
N THR A 64 -3.71 10.63 14.92
CA THR A 64 -2.42 9.97 15.15
C THR A 64 -2.51 8.43 15.10
N SER A 65 -3.59 7.85 15.63
CA SER A 65 -3.78 6.39 15.61
C SER A 65 -4.25 5.85 14.26
N ALA A 66 -4.86 6.68 13.40
CA ALA A 66 -5.38 6.26 12.11
C ALA A 66 -4.30 5.82 11.15
N ARG A 67 -3.11 6.43 11.22
CA ARG A 67 -1.97 6.05 10.36
C ARG A 67 -1.61 4.56 10.52
N THR A 68 -1.43 4.11 11.76
CA THR A 68 -1.06 2.70 12.05
C THR A 68 -2.20 1.75 11.71
N ARG A 69 -3.44 2.07 12.13
CA ARG A 69 -4.62 1.24 11.82
C ARG A 69 -4.85 1.09 10.32
N TYR A 70 -4.64 2.16 9.55
CA TYR A 70 -4.80 2.13 8.10
C TYR A 70 -3.68 1.33 7.42
N PHE A 71 -2.45 1.46 7.89
CA PHE A 71 -1.34 0.64 7.40
C PHE A 71 -1.60 -0.86 7.60
N GLU A 72 -2.10 -1.27 8.76
CA GLU A 72 -2.51 -2.65 9.04
C GLU A 72 -3.66 -3.10 8.12
N ALA A 73 -4.67 -2.25 7.93
CA ALA A 73 -5.80 -2.55 7.05
C ALA A 73 -5.36 -2.78 5.59
N VAL A 74 -4.43 -1.97 5.07
CA VAL A 74 -3.87 -2.15 3.72
C VAL A 74 -3.13 -3.48 3.61
N GLN A 75 -2.34 -3.86 4.61
CA GLN A 75 -1.63 -5.15 4.60
C GLN A 75 -2.61 -6.32 4.62
N GLN A 76 -3.62 -6.27 5.49
CA GLN A 76 -4.65 -7.30 5.56
C GLN A 76 -5.41 -7.43 4.23
N ALA A 77 -5.81 -6.30 3.64
CA ALA A 77 -6.49 -6.26 2.37
C ALA A 77 -5.68 -6.93 1.25
N TYR A 78 -4.38 -6.60 1.17
CA TYR A 78 -3.49 -7.10 0.14
C TYR A 78 -3.12 -8.57 0.32
N TYR A 79 -2.71 -8.96 1.53
CA TYR A 79 -2.16 -10.29 1.77
C TYR A 79 -3.21 -11.34 2.12
N LEU A 80 -4.36 -10.96 2.68
CA LEU A 80 -5.34 -11.91 3.22
C LEU A 80 -6.71 -11.84 2.53
N GLU A 81 -7.11 -10.69 2.01
CA GLU A 81 -8.47 -10.48 1.48
C GLU A 81 -8.54 -10.46 -0.04
N ALA A 82 -7.41 -10.63 -0.74
CA ALA A 82 -7.34 -10.56 -2.20
C ALA A 82 -7.89 -9.23 -2.77
N ARG A 83 -7.58 -8.11 -2.10
CA ARG A 83 -7.97 -6.75 -2.53
C ARG A 83 -6.74 -5.99 -3.03
N ASN A 84 -6.92 -5.18 -4.08
CA ASN A 84 -5.82 -4.49 -4.74
C ASN A 84 -5.55 -3.10 -4.13
N PRO A 85 -4.44 -2.91 -3.38
CA PRO A 85 -4.12 -1.63 -2.75
C PRO A 85 -3.57 -0.59 -3.74
N SER A 86 -3.35 -0.95 -5.00
CA SER A 86 -3.00 0.03 -6.05
C SER A 86 -4.23 0.74 -6.62
N GLN A 87 -5.45 0.29 -6.28
CA GLN A 87 -6.70 0.91 -6.72
C GLN A 87 -7.21 1.92 -5.70
N THR A 88 -7.46 3.14 -6.15
CA THR A 88 -8.03 4.22 -5.32
C THR A 88 -9.34 3.83 -4.66
N ALA A 89 -10.22 3.11 -5.36
CA ALA A 89 -11.49 2.64 -4.80
C ALA A 89 -11.27 1.71 -3.59
N THR A 90 -10.31 0.79 -3.66
CA THR A 90 -9.94 -0.06 -2.52
C THR A 90 -9.45 0.77 -1.34
N LEU A 91 -8.59 1.76 -1.60
CA LEU A 91 -8.01 2.60 -0.55
C LEU A 91 -9.08 3.43 0.18
N ILE A 92 -10.02 4.01 -0.56
CA ILE A 92 -11.15 4.77 0.01
C ILE A 92 -12.09 3.85 0.81
N ALA A 93 -12.38 2.66 0.29
CA ALA A 93 -13.23 1.68 0.98
C ALA A 93 -12.60 1.27 2.33
N LEU A 94 -11.30 0.95 2.34
CA LEU A 94 -10.57 0.61 3.56
C LEU A 94 -10.62 1.74 4.60
N ALA A 95 -10.57 3.00 4.17
CA ALA A 95 -10.65 4.15 5.08
C ALA A 95 -12.01 4.17 5.79
N GLY A 96 -13.09 3.97 5.04
CA GLY A 96 -14.44 3.92 5.60
C GLY A 96 -14.65 2.72 6.54
N GLU A 97 -14.13 1.54 6.17
CA GLU A 97 -14.22 0.32 6.97
C GLU A 97 -13.59 0.46 8.36
N ILE A 98 -12.52 1.24 8.49
CA ILE A 98 -11.85 1.50 9.78
C ILE A 98 -12.37 2.78 10.49
N GLY A 99 -13.48 3.35 10.01
CA GLY A 99 -14.17 4.49 10.62
C GLY A 99 -13.57 5.86 10.34
N LEU A 100 -12.77 6.02 9.27
CA LEU A 100 -12.34 7.34 8.81
C LEU A 100 -13.45 8.02 8.00
N ASP A 101 -13.38 9.35 7.92
CA ASP A 101 -14.21 10.10 6.98
C ASP A 101 -13.68 9.84 5.56
N SER A 102 -14.39 8.99 4.81
CA SER A 102 -14.02 8.62 3.44
C SER A 102 -14.01 9.82 2.47
N ALA A 103 -14.89 10.82 2.69
CA ALA A 103 -14.96 11.98 1.81
C ALA A 103 -13.78 12.92 2.05
N GLN A 104 -13.40 13.12 3.32
CA GLN A 104 -12.18 13.85 3.67
C GLN A 104 -10.94 13.10 3.21
N PHE A 105 -10.88 11.79 3.46
CA PHE A 105 -9.78 10.92 3.02
C PHE A 105 -9.55 10.99 1.51
N GLN A 106 -10.63 10.93 0.70
CA GLN A 106 -10.54 11.03 -0.75
C GLN A 106 -9.98 12.38 -1.20
N LYS A 107 -10.35 13.49 -0.55
CA LYS A 107 -9.79 14.81 -0.84
C LYS A 107 -8.30 14.88 -0.48
N ASP A 108 -7.94 14.30 0.66
CA ASP A 108 -6.57 14.33 1.16
C ASP A 108 -5.62 13.49 0.29
N LEU A 109 -6.09 12.35 -0.22
CA LEU A 109 -5.30 11.38 -0.99
C LEU A 109 -4.56 12.02 -2.18
N ASP A 110 -5.22 12.94 -2.86
CA ASP A 110 -4.68 13.67 -4.03
C ASP A 110 -4.25 15.11 -3.69
N SER A 111 -4.28 15.49 -2.40
CA SER A 111 -3.95 16.85 -1.96
C SER A 111 -2.46 17.17 -2.09
N PHE A 112 -2.14 18.44 -2.36
CA PHE A 112 -0.76 18.92 -2.38
C PHE A 112 -0.03 18.64 -1.05
N THR A 113 -0.72 18.80 0.08
CA THR A 113 -0.19 18.51 1.41
C THR A 113 0.30 17.07 1.55
N VAL A 114 -0.47 16.08 1.07
CA VAL A 114 -0.07 14.68 1.11
C VAL A 114 1.07 14.38 0.13
N GLN A 115 1.08 15.02 -1.04
CA GLN A 115 2.20 14.87 -1.99
C GLN A 115 3.51 15.41 -1.42
N GLU A 116 3.49 16.58 -0.76
CA GLU A 116 4.67 17.16 -0.10
C GLU A 116 5.16 16.25 1.03
N ALA A 117 4.29 15.88 1.96
CA ALA A 117 4.64 15.01 3.09
C ALA A 117 5.22 13.66 2.61
N PHE A 118 4.66 13.10 1.54
CA PHE A 118 5.22 11.89 0.93
C PHE A 118 6.60 12.13 0.30
N GLY A 119 6.80 13.26 -0.37
CA GLY A 119 8.10 13.65 -0.92
C GLY A 119 9.18 13.78 0.15
N GLU A 120 8.84 14.35 1.32
CA GLU A 120 9.74 14.45 2.47
C GLU A 120 10.10 13.07 3.03
N GLU A 121 9.11 12.18 3.22
CA GLU A 121 9.35 10.81 3.68
C GLU A 121 10.26 10.02 2.71
N LEU A 122 10.07 10.19 1.40
CA LEU A 122 10.93 9.58 0.38
C LEU A 122 12.36 10.11 0.45
N ALA A 123 12.53 11.43 0.59
CA ALA A 123 13.84 12.06 0.68
C ALA A 123 14.60 11.55 1.92
N GLN A 124 13.90 11.40 3.04
CA GLN A 124 14.46 10.87 4.28
C GLN A 124 14.93 9.41 4.13
N VAL A 125 14.10 8.54 3.52
CA VAL A 125 14.46 7.13 3.26
C VAL A 125 15.71 7.03 2.39
N ARG A 126 15.80 7.86 1.33
CA ARG A 126 16.97 7.92 0.44
C ARG A 126 18.22 8.42 1.16
N ALA A 127 18.08 9.44 2.01
CA ALA A 127 19.20 9.98 2.80
C ALA A 127 19.78 8.94 3.77
N PHE A 128 18.96 8.01 4.27
CA PHE A 128 19.39 6.90 5.12
C PHE A 128 19.97 5.70 4.35
N GLY A 129 20.01 5.74 3.01
CA GLY A 129 20.58 4.66 2.18
C GLY A 129 19.80 3.35 2.23
N VAL A 130 18.52 3.39 2.63
CA VAL A 130 17.67 2.20 2.76
C VAL A 130 17.33 1.65 1.37
N THR A 131 17.73 0.41 1.12
CA THR A 131 17.49 -0.30 -0.16
C THR A 131 16.54 -1.50 -0.02
N GLY A 132 16.14 -1.84 1.20
CA GLY A 132 15.18 -2.89 1.52
C GLY A 132 14.24 -2.46 2.63
N PHE A 133 12.99 -2.89 2.57
CA PHE A 133 11.94 -2.54 3.52
C PHE A 133 11.43 -3.78 4.25
N PRO A 134 11.22 -3.71 5.58
CA PRO A 134 10.34 -4.65 6.27
C PRO A 134 8.86 -4.36 5.97
#